data_AF-A0A359CFK2-F1
#
_entry.id   AF-A0A359CFK2-F1
#
_cell.length_a   1.000
_cell.length_b   1.000
_cell.length_c   1.000
_cell.angle_alpha   90.00
_cell.angle_beta   90.00
_cell.angle_gamma   90.00
#
_symmetry.space_group_name_H-M   'P 1'
#
loop_
_entity.id
_entity.type
_entity.pdbx_description
1 polymer ?
#
loop_
_entity_poly.entity_id
_entity_poly.type
_entity_poly.pdbx_seq_one_letter_code
_entity_poly.pdbx_strand_id
1 'polypeptide(L)'
;MKNNSSIIRFFINPFEKIAGGKALFIGLIMMAATSFAGSIAGVAFDGVVDVHLYFHSFLYGITVQVVSWIVLVLIAWIAAKVARAGQFRLVDLAGTLAFAEIPFFFLAFTGFVPAFRRIADLSSINLSAIFLFALVTLVFIGLSLYWMYRAFAVSTNLTKPVHIITFVITLFIAEASAFGINQLVVKEALGNPQKEIRTQGPLTEQEEKVLARTKEITGFFAENDINESITSLFNDEMLAQLPVKDLESTWNGLQKQFGRFQGFEDDTSVSTKGELVVTETTAKFERISFVLQLTFDENTNISGLHVKPKLF
;
A
#
# COMPACT_ATOMS: atom_id res chain seq x y z
N MET A 1 35.06 -33.24 -0.64
CA MET A 1 34.00 -32.48 -1.34
C MET A 1 32.64 -33.07 -1.00
N LYS A 2 32.06 -32.70 0.15
CA LYS A 2 30.67 -33.01 0.54
C LYS A 2 29.96 -31.66 0.76
N ASN A 3 28.65 -31.61 0.54
CA ASN A 3 27.68 -30.57 0.95
C ASN A 3 27.15 -29.47 0.02
N ASN A 4 27.62 -29.23 -1.20
CA ASN A 4 26.93 -28.23 -2.06
C ASN A 4 25.51 -28.68 -2.49
N SER A 5 25.26 -29.99 -2.55
CA SER A 5 23.95 -30.52 -2.93
C SER A 5 22.85 -30.28 -1.89
N SER A 6 23.19 -30.13 -0.60
CA SER A 6 22.18 -29.99 0.46
C SER A 6 21.60 -28.59 0.57
N ILE A 7 22.41 -27.56 0.29
CA ILE A 7 21.99 -26.15 0.30
C ILE A 7 21.15 -25.84 -0.94
N ILE A 8 21.61 -26.24 -2.13
CA ILE A 8 20.88 -26.02 -3.38
C ILE A 8 19.51 -26.72 -3.32
N ARG A 9 19.45 -27.97 -2.84
CA ARG A 9 18.17 -28.69 -2.65
C ARG A 9 17.24 -27.98 -1.67
N PHE A 10 17.79 -27.36 -0.62
CA PHE A 10 16.99 -26.61 0.34
C PHE A 10 16.34 -25.38 -0.31
N PHE A 11 17.07 -24.61 -1.11
CA PHE A 11 16.50 -23.46 -1.84
C PHE A 11 15.49 -23.88 -2.92
N ILE A 12 15.63 -25.07 -3.49
CA ILE A 12 14.67 -25.61 -4.47
C ILE A 12 13.38 -26.08 -3.78
N ASN A 13 13.48 -26.75 -2.63
CA ASN A 13 12.31 -27.27 -1.94
C ASN A 13 12.56 -27.43 -0.43
N PRO A 14 12.38 -26.35 0.36
CA PRO A 14 12.63 -26.40 1.80
C PRO A 14 11.65 -27.36 2.51
N PHE A 15 10.50 -27.65 1.89
CA PHE A 15 9.42 -28.44 2.45
C PHE A 15 9.68 -29.95 2.48
N GLU A 16 10.77 -30.42 1.86
CA GLU A 16 11.28 -31.78 2.10
C GLU A 16 11.84 -31.96 3.51
N LYS A 17 12.21 -30.86 4.19
CA LYS A 17 12.82 -30.88 5.52
C LYS A 17 12.02 -30.11 6.57
N ILE A 18 11.28 -29.08 6.16
CA ILE A 18 10.56 -28.17 7.05
C ILE A 18 9.08 -28.14 6.64
N ALA A 19 8.22 -28.76 7.44
CA ALA A 19 6.77 -28.79 7.21
C ALA A 19 6.01 -28.77 8.55
N GLY A 20 4.69 -28.61 8.47
CA GLY A 20 3.80 -28.64 9.64
C GLY A 20 4.09 -27.51 10.62
N GLY A 21 3.98 -27.81 11.92
CA GLY A 21 4.16 -26.82 12.98
C GLY A 21 5.53 -26.13 12.99
N LYS A 22 6.59 -26.82 12.55
CA LYS A 22 7.93 -26.20 12.42
C LYS A 22 7.95 -25.12 11.35
N ALA A 23 7.35 -25.39 10.19
CA ALA A 23 7.23 -24.41 9.12
C ALA A 23 6.34 -23.23 9.55
N LEU A 24 5.23 -23.52 10.24
CA LEU A 24 4.33 -22.50 10.76
C LEU A 24 5.02 -21.55 11.75
N PHE A 25 5.75 -22.10 12.72
CA PHE A 25 6.45 -21.27 13.71
C PHE A 25 7.49 -20.34 13.07
N ILE A 26 8.30 -20.88 12.15
CA ILE A 26 9.30 -20.07 11.43
C ILE A 26 8.61 -19.03 10.54
N GLY A 27 7.56 -19.43 9.80
CA GLY A 27 6.81 -18.53 8.93
C GLY A 27 6.22 -17.35 9.69
N LEU A 28 5.55 -17.60 10.83
CA LEU A 28 4.96 -16.53 11.66
C LEU A 28 6.02 -15.58 12.24
N ILE A 29 7.17 -16.09 12.70
CA ILE A 29 8.29 -15.24 13.13
C ILE A 29 8.77 -14.37 11.97
N MET A 30 8.90 -14.94 10.78
CA MET A 30 9.39 -14.22 9.61
C MET A 30 8.36 -13.22 9.07
N MET A 31 7.06 -13.46 9.20
CA MET A 31 6.02 -12.46 8.92
C MET A 31 6.14 -11.29 9.89
N ALA A 32 6.27 -11.55 11.20
CA ALA A 32 6.50 -10.49 12.18
C ALA A 32 7.78 -9.68 11.87
N ALA A 33 8.87 -10.37 11.53
CA ALA A 33 10.12 -9.72 11.14
C ALA A 33 9.98 -8.91 9.83
N THR A 34 9.23 -9.42 8.85
CA THR A 34 8.95 -8.74 7.56
C THR A 34 8.12 -7.49 7.80
N SER A 35 7.04 -7.60 8.57
CA SER A 35 6.17 -6.48 8.94
C SER A 35 6.93 -5.40 9.73
N PHE A 36 7.81 -5.81 10.66
CA PHE A 36 8.66 -4.87 11.38
C PHE A 36 9.65 -4.17 10.43
N ALA A 37 10.39 -4.92 9.61
CA ALA A 37 11.31 -4.35 8.64
C ALA A 37 10.60 -3.41 7.65
N GLY A 38 9.45 -3.81 7.12
CA GLY A 38 8.62 -3.01 6.21
C GLY A 38 8.16 -1.69 6.85
N SER A 39 7.72 -1.75 8.11
CA SER A 39 7.24 -0.57 8.85
C SER A 39 8.29 0.55 8.97
N ILE A 40 9.57 0.18 9.13
CA ILE A 40 10.69 1.15 9.23
C ILE A 40 11.34 1.43 7.87
N ALA A 41 11.22 0.52 6.91
CA ALA A 41 11.82 0.65 5.58
C ALA A 41 10.92 1.42 4.59
N GLY A 42 9.62 1.54 4.88
CA GLY A 42 8.64 2.13 3.96
C GLY A 42 8.23 1.16 2.85
N VAL A 43 8.09 -0.13 3.19
CA VAL A 43 7.65 -1.19 2.26
C VAL A 43 6.48 -1.92 2.88
N ALA A 44 5.35 -1.90 2.20
CA ALA A 44 4.13 -2.58 2.61
C ALA A 44 3.86 -3.81 1.74
N PHE A 45 3.31 -4.85 2.35
CA PHE A 45 2.88 -6.08 1.72
C PHE A 45 1.36 -6.21 1.90
N ASP A 46 0.57 -5.71 0.95
CA ASP A 46 -0.88 -5.50 1.09
C ASP A 46 -1.78 -6.53 0.40
N GLY A 47 -1.17 -7.61 -0.09
CA GLY A 47 -1.86 -8.75 -0.68
C GLY A 47 -1.18 -10.07 -0.30
N VAL A 48 -1.38 -11.11 -1.11
CA VAL A 48 -0.64 -12.36 -0.98
C VAL A 48 0.77 -12.21 -1.57
N VAL A 49 0.88 -11.47 -2.67
CA VAL A 49 2.17 -11.18 -3.32
C VAL A 49 2.38 -9.70 -3.64
N ASP A 50 1.43 -8.83 -3.26
CA ASP A 50 1.47 -7.41 -3.56
C ASP A 50 2.50 -6.67 -2.70
N VAL A 51 3.19 -5.69 -3.30
CA VAL A 51 4.28 -4.94 -2.67
C VAL A 51 4.22 -3.48 -3.10
N HIS A 52 4.12 -2.60 -2.11
CA HIS A 52 4.03 -1.16 -2.32
C HIS A 52 5.03 -0.39 -1.45
N LEU A 53 5.43 0.80 -1.90
CA LEU A 53 6.38 1.66 -1.20
C LEU A 53 5.63 2.74 -0.40
N TYR A 54 5.33 2.45 0.86
CA TYR A 54 4.70 3.38 1.79
C TYR A 54 4.99 2.93 3.25
N PHE A 55 5.13 3.85 4.21
CA PHE A 55 5.31 3.50 5.62
C PHE A 55 3.98 3.08 6.26
N HIS A 56 4.04 2.28 7.31
CA HIS A 56 2.85 1.85 8.03
C HIS A 56 3.25 1.49 9.45
N SER A 57 2.30 1.45 10.38
CA SER A 57 2.59 0.92 11.71
C SER A 57 2.93 -0.58 11.62
N PHE A 58 3.73 -1.07 12.57
CA PHE A 58 3.99 -2.51 12.69
C PHE A 58 2.69 -3.32 12.81
N LEU A 59 1.74 -2.82 13.61
CA LEU A 59 0.45 -3.47 13.83
C LEU A 59 -0.36 -3.59 12.54
N TYR A 60 -0.43 -2.52 11.74
CA TYR A 60 -1.09 -2.59 10.43
C TYR A 60 -0.43 -3.64 9.53
N GLY A 61 0.90 -3.60 9.40
CA GLY A 61 1.63 -4.52 8.53
C GLY A 61 1.41 -5.99 8.91
N ILE A 62 1.53 -6.32 10.20
CA ILE A 62 1.36 -7.70 10.65
C ILE A 62 -0.08 -8.17 10.53
N THR A 63 -1.07 -7.29 10.75
CA THR A 63 -2.48 -7.64 10.56
C THR A 63 -2.77 -7.96 9.10
N VAL A 64 -2.36 -7.10 8.17
CA VAL A 64 -2.52 -7.32 6.73
C VAL A 64 -1.85 -8.63 6.30
N GLN A 65 -0.63 -8.89 6.75
CA GLN A 65 0.10 -10.10 6.38
C GLN A 65 -0.56 -11.38 6.91
N VAL A 66 -1.02 -11.38 8.17
CA VAL A 66 -1.75 -12.50 8.77
C VAL A 66 -3.10 -12.73 8.09
N VAL A 67 -3.83 -11.65 7.75
CA VAL A 67 -5.11 -11.75 7.02
C VAL A 67 -4.90 -12.34 5.63
N SER A 68 -3.94 -11.81 4.86
CA SER A 68 -3.58 -12.34 3.54
C SER A 68 -3.20 -13.82 3.60
N TRP A 69 -2.40 -14.22 4.59
CA TRP A 69 -2.02 -15.60 4.80
C TRP A 69 -3.22 -16.49 5.14
N ILE A 70 -4.09 -16.08 6.06
CA ILE A 70 -5.31 -16.85 6.41
C ILE A 70 -6.18 -17.04 5.17
N VAL A 71 -6.39 -15.98 4.38
CA VAL A 71 -7.17 -16.02 3.14
C VAL A 71 -6.56 -17.01 2.15
N LEU A 72 -5.24 -16.95 1.93
CA LEU A 72 -4.52 -17.88 1.07
C LEU A 72 -4.68 -19.33 1.55
N VAL A 73 -4.52 -19.60 2.85
CA VAL A 73 -4.65 -20.94 3.42
C VAL A 73 -6.06 -21.49 3.25
N LEU A 74 -7.09 -20.68 3.51
CA LEU A 74 -8.48 -21.08 3.38
C LEU A 74 -8.84 -21.40 1.93
N ILE A 75 -8.48 -20.52 0.99
CA ILE A 75 -8.76 -20.72 -0.44
C ILE A 75 -7.97 -21.92 -0.97
N ALA A 76 -6.70 -22.08 -0.59
CA ALA A 76 -5.89 -23.24 -0.95
C ALA A 76 -6.49 -24.55 -0.39
N TRP A 77 -6.96 -24.55 0.85
CA TRP A 77 -7.59 -25.71 1.45
C TRP A 77 -8.89 -26.09 0.73
N ILE A 78 -9.75 -25.12 0.42
CA ILE A 78 -10.99 -25.34 -0.35
C ILE A 78 -10.65 -25.85 -1.75
N ALA A 79 -9.72 -25.20 -2.47
CA ALA A 79 -9.32 -25.58 -3.81
C ALA A 79 -8.76 -27.00 -3.86
N ALA A 80 -7.94 -27.38 -2.88
CA ALA A 80 -7.43 -28.74 -2.76
C ALA A 80 -8.56 -29.76 -2.56
N LYS A 81 -9.56 -29.45 -1.71
CA LYS A 81 -10.74 -30.31 -1.51
C LYS A 81 -11.59 -30.44 -2.78
N VAL A 82 -11.83 -29.34 -3.49
CA VAL A 82 -12.54 -29.33 -4.77
C VAL A 82 -11.80 -30.15 -5.83
N ALA A 83 -10.47 -30.04 -5.86
CA ALA A 83 -9.60 -30.85 -6.72
C ALA A 83 -9.44 -32.31 -6.26
N ARG A 84 -10.18 -32.74 -5.23
CA ARG A 84 -10.17 -34.11 -4.68
C ARG A 84 -8.77 -34.55 -4.22
N ALA A 85 -8.02 -33.63 -3.62
CA ALA A 85 -6.77 -33.93 -2.96
C ALA A 85 -6.94 -35.06 -1.93
N GLY A 86 -5.85 -35.81 -1.71
CA GLY A 86 -5.80 -36.88 -0.71
C GLY A 86 -5.94 -36.38 0.73
N GLN A 87 -5.68 -37.25 1.70
CA GLN A 87 -5.61 -36.81 3.10
C GLN A 87 -4.34 -35.98 3.32
N PHE A 88 -4.51 -34.78 3.87
CA PHE A 88 -3.42 -33.92 4.30
C PHE A 88 -3.83 -33.13 5.55
N ARG A 89 -2.85 -32.71 6.34
CA ARG A 89 -3.10 -31.94 7.57
C ARG A 89 -3.11 -30.45 7.23
N LEU A 90 -4.09 -29.71 7.76
CA LEU A 90 -4.20 -28.27 7.52
C LEU A 90 -2.94 -27.52 8.00
N VAL A 91 -2.35 -27.94 9.12
CA VAL A 91 -1.10 -27.36 9.64
C VAL A 91 0.09 -27.56 8.69
N ASP A 92 0.11 -28.62 7.89
CA ASP A 92 1.15 -28.84 6.89
C ASP A 92 1.00 -27.86 5.73
N LEU A 93 -0.23 -27.57 5.30
CA LEU A 93 -0.49 -26.56 4.27
C LEU A 93 -0.26 -25.14 4.79
N ALA A 94 -0.84 -24.81 5.94
CA ALA A 94 -0.76 -23.49 6.54
C ALA A 94 0.69 -23.11 6.90
N GLY A 95 1.43 -24.06 7.48
CA GLY A 95 2.82 -23.83 7.88
C GLY A 95 3.77 -23.67 6.72
N THR A 96 3.64 -24.48 5.66
CA THR A 96 4.52 -24.36 4.48
C THR A 96 4.21 -23.11 3.66
N LEU A 97 2.95 -22.68 3.59
CA LEU A 97 2.58 -21.40 2.96
C LEU A 97 3.10 -20.20 3.77
N ALA A 98 3.01 -20.22 5.11
CA ALA A 98 3.61 -19.17 5.94
C ALA A 98 5.14 -19.09 5.74
N PHE A 99 5.80 -20.24 5.67
CA PHE A 99 7.24 -20.31 5.42
C PHE A 99 7.60 -19.83 4.00
N ALA A 100 6.72 -20.03 3.02
CA ALA A 100 6.96 -19.61 1.65
C ALA A 100 7.09 -18.10 1.48
N GLU A 101 6.60 -17.30 2.44
CA GLU A 101 6.70 -15.83 2.45
C GLU A 101 8.05 -15.29 2.91
N ILE A 102 8.96 -16.13 3.40
CA ILE A 102 10.31 -15.70 3.85
C ILE A 102 11.06 -14.81 2.84
N PRO A 103 10.98 -15.03 1.51
CA PRO A 103 11.59 -14.12 0.54
C PRO A 103 11.15 -12.65 0.69
N PHE A 104 9.93 -12.37 1.18
CA PHE A 104 9.45 -11.01 1.41
C PHE A 104 10.20 -10.30 2.53
N PHE A 105 10.73 -11.02 3.52
CA PHE A 105 11.61 -10.43 4.54
C PHE A 105 12.80 -9.72 3.90
N PHE A 106 13.44 -10.36 2.92
CA PHE A 106 14.57 -9.76 2.20
C PHE A 106 14.11 -8.61 1.30
N LEU A 107 12.92 -8.73 0.71
CA LEU A 107 12.35 -7.67 -0.12
C LEU A 107 12.04 -6.40 0.69
N ALA A 108 11.68 -6.51 1.97
CA ALA A 108 11.44 -5.35 2.84
C ALA A 108 12.66 -4.42 2.94
N PHE A 109 13.89 -4.95 2.83
CA PHE A 109 15.11 -4.15 2.90
C PHE A 109 15.34 -3.27 1.66
N THR A 110 14.62 -3.49 0.56
CA THR A 110 14.68 -2.60 -0.61
C THR A 110 14.26 -1.18 -0.25
N GLY A 111 13.38 -1.02 0.74
CA GLY A 111 13.01 0.29 1.26
C GLY A 111 14.18 1.08 1.82
N PHE A 112 15.28 0.47 2.27
CA PHE A 112 16.45 1.23 2.74
C PHE A 112 17.32 1.80 1.62
N VAL A 113 17.06 1.43 0.36
CA VAL A 113 17.81 1.94 -0.79
C VAL A 113 17.24 3.30 -1.19
N PRO A 114 17.99 4.41 -1.06
CA PRO A 114 17.46 5.75 -1.32
C PRO A 114 16.94 5.93 -2.75
N ALA A 115 17.56 5.26 -3.72
CA ALA A 115 17.13 5.30 -5.12
C ALA A 115 15.73 4.70 -5.33
N PHE A 116 15.32 3.72 -4.52
CA PHE A 116 14.00 3.09 -4.64
C PHE A 116 12.92 3.92 -3.95
N ARG A 117 13.21 4.55 -2.80
CA ARG A 117 12.26 5.46 -2.14
C ARG A 117 11.83 6.61 -3.04
N ARG A 118 12.75 7.11 -3.86
CA ARG A 118 12.48 8.20 -4.81
C ARG A 118 11.58 7.77 -5.98
N ILE A 119 11.36 6.47 -6.21
CA ILE A 119 10.39 5.99 -7.21
C ILE A 119 8.97 6.39 -6.86
N ALA A 120 8.65 6.48 -5.55
CA ALA A 120 7.35 6.96 -5.10
C ALA A 120 7.13 8.46 -5.36
N ASP A 121 8.21 9.20 -5.66
CA ASP A 121 8.18 10.63 -5.95
C ASP A 121 8.28 10.87 -7.47
N LEU A 122 7.12 11.00 -8.11
CA LEU A 122 6.98 11.16 -9.58
C LEU A 122 7.68 12.41 -10.14
N SER A 123 8.19 13.31 -9.29
CA SER A 123 8.93 14.52 -9.67
C SER A 123 10.30 14.25 -10.29
N SER A 124 10.88 13.07 -10.06
CA SER A 124 12.15 12.65 -10.68
C SER A 124 12.11 11.20 -11.12
N ILE A 125 11.62 10.96 -12.35
CA ILE A 125 11.55 9.61 -12.92
C ILE A 125 12.97 9.11 -13.20
N ASN A 126 13.53 8.34 -12.25
CA ASN A 126 14.77 7.60 -12.45
C ASN A 126 14.43 6.20 -13.00
N LEU A 127 14.35 6.09 -14.33
CA LEU A 127 14.04 4.83 -15.02
C LEU A 127 15.00 3.68 -14.63
N SER A 128 16.27 3.98 -14.36
CA SER A 128 17.24 2.96 -13.95
C SER A 128 16.93 2.40 -12.56
N ALA A 129 16.49 3.24 -11.63
CA ALA A 129 16.07 2.82 -10.30
C ALA A 129 14.77 2.03 -10.36
N ILE A 130 13.79 2.46 -11.17
CA ILE A 130 12.53 1.72 -11.40
C ILE A 130 12.82 0.33 -11.95
N PHE A 131 13.64 0.25 -12.99
CA PHE A 131 13.99 -1.02 -13.62
C PHE A 131 14.71 -1.96 -12.63
N LEU A 132 15.66 -1.43 -11.86
CA LEU A 132 16.38 -2.21 -10.85
C LEU A 132 15.46 -2.67 -9.72
N PHE A 133 14.58 -1.81 -9.22
CA PHE A 133 13.59 -2.16 -8.21
C PHE A 133 12.66 -3.27 -8.71
N ALA A 134 12.09 -3.11 -9.92
CA ALA A 134 11.24 -4.12 -10.53
C ALA A 134 11.96 -5.47 -10.70
N LEU A 135 13.23 -5.46 -11.11
CA LEU A 135 14.03 -6.67 -11.25
C LEU A 135 14.26 -7.37 -9.90
N VAL A 136 14.63 -6.62 -8.86
CA VAL A 136 14.83 -7.17 -7.51
C VAL A 136 13.53 -7.74 -6.96
N THR A 137 12.43 -6.98 -7.07
CA THR A 137 11.09 -7.39 -6.66
C THR A 137 10.66 -8.67 -7.39
N LEU A 138 10.86 -8.74 -8.72
CA LEU A 138 10.53 -9.92 -9.51
C LEU A 138 11.27 -11.18 -9.05
N VAL A 139 12.55 -11.06 -8.64
CA VAL A 139 13.33 -12.20 -8.14
C VAL A 139 12.74 -12.74 -6.84
N PHE A 140 12.45 -11.88 -5.88
CA PHE A 140 11.94 -12.31 -4.57
C PHE A 140 10.47 -12.77 -4.63
N ILE A 141 9.63 -12.08 -5.41
CA ILE A 141 8.25 -12.55 -5.68
C ILE A 141 8.29 -13.88 -6.42
N GLY A 142 9.11 -14.03 -7.45
CA GLY A 142 9.25 -15.28 -8.20
C GLY A 142 9.69 -16.44 -7.32
N LEU A 143 10.64 -16.21 -6.39
CA LEU A 143 11.05 -17.20 -5.41
C LEU A 143 9.92 -17.55 -4.43
N SER A 144 9.22 -16.55 -3.90
CA SER A 144 8.07 -16.74 -3.00
C SER A 144 6.97 -17.55 -3.67
N LEU A 145 6.56 -17.17 -4.88
CA LEU A 145 5.57 -17.89 -5.70
C LEU A 145 5.98 -19.33 -5.97
N TYR A 146 7.25 -19.54 -6.31
CA TYR A 146 7.76 -20.88 -6.51
C TYR A 146 7.67 -21.71 -5.22
N TRP A 147 8.05 -21.14 -4.07
CA TRP A 147 7.91 -21.82 -2.78
C TRP A 147 6.45 -22.05 -2.40
N MET A 148 5.54 -21.10 -2.63
CA MET A 148 4.11 -21.27 -2.38
C MET A 148 3.53 -22.42 -3.23
N TYR A 149 3.94 -22.51 -4.50
CA TYR A 149 3.58 -23.63 -5.37
C TYR A 149 4.10 -24.97 -4.82
N ARG A 150 5.38 -25.02 -4.39
CA ARG A 150 5.97 -26.24 -3.81
C ARG A 150 5.29 -26.63 -2.50
N ALA A 151 4.96 -25.67 -1.66
CA ALA A 151 4.19 -25.85 -0.42
C ALA A 151 2.84 -26.50 -0.72
N PHE A 152 2.07 -25.92 -1.65
CA PHE A 152 0.78 -26.46 -2.08
C PHE A 152 0.90 -27.87 -2.67
N ALA A 153 1.87 -28.08 -3.58
CA ALA A 153 2.09 -29.35 -4.25
C ALA A 153 2.47 -30.48 -3.30
N VAL A 154 3.39 -30.22 -2.36
CA VAL A 154 3.85 -31.21 -1.37
C VAL A 154 2.77 -31.51 -0.35
N SER A 155 2.00 -30.51 0.08
CA SER A 155 0.97 -30.69 1.09
C SER A 155 -0.29 -31.40 0.57
N THR A 156 -0.68 -31.22 -0.70
CA THR A 156 -1.99 -31.71 -1.20
C THR A 156 -1.95 -33.09 -1.86
N ASN A 157 -0.76 -33.61 -2.20
CA ASN A 157 -0.58 -34.89 -2.89
C ASN A 157 -1.40 -35.02 -4.20
N LEU A 158 -1.72 -33.90 -4.84
CA LEU A 158 -2.37 -33.84 -6.14
C LEU A 158 -1.38 -34.24 -7.25
N THR A 159 -1.90 -34.76 -8.36
CA THR A 159 -1.06 -35.09 -9.52
C THR A 159 -0.47 -33.82 -10.16
N LYS A 160 0.68 -33.96 -10.83
CA LYS A 160 1.44 -32.82 -11.38
C LYS A 160 0.62 -31.83 -12.24
N PRO A 161 -0.17 -32.25 -13.23
CA PRO A 161 -0.95 -31.28 -14.00
C PRO A 161 -2.04 -30.61 -13.15
N VAL A 162 -2.67 -31.36 -12.24
CA VAL A 162 -3.77 -30.86 -11.41
C VAL A 162 -3.27 -29.83 -10.41
N HIS A 163 -2.18 -30.09 -9.70
CA HIS A 163 -1.71 -29.16 -8.67
C HIS A 163 -1.25 -27.80 -9.22
N ILE A 164 -0.80 -27.72 -10.48
CA ILE A 164 -0.32 -26.48 -11.10
C ILE A 164 -1.55 -25.62 -11.41
N ILE A 165 -2.53 -26.22 -12.12
CA ILE A 165 -3.76 -25.52 -12.50
C ILE A 165 -4.51 -25.06 -11.24
N THR A 166 -4.68 -25.95 -10.26
CA THR A 166 -5.36 -25.62 -9.00
C THR A 166 -4.62 -24.51 -8.25
N PHE A 167 -3.28 -24.56 -8.16
CA PHE A 167 -2.51 -23.53 -7.48
C PHE A 167 -2.62 -22.16 -8.16
N VAL A 168 -2.51 -22.10 -9.49
CA VAL A 168 -2.63 -20.83 -10.24
C VAL A 168 -4.00 -20.18 -10.00
N ILE A 169 -5.08 -20.95 -10.11
CA ILE A 169 -6.44 -20.44 -9.83
C ILE A 169 -6.57 -20.00 -8.37
N THR A 170 -6.06 -20.80 -7.44
CA THR A 170 -6.04 -20.49 -6.00
C THR A 170 -5.37 -19.15 -5.74
N LEU A 171 -4.20 -18.92 -6.33
CA LEU A 171 -3.41 -17.71 -6.12
C LEU A 171 -4.17 -16.46 -6.59
N PHE A 172 -4.78 -16.48 -7.78
CA PHE A 172 -5.55 -15.33 -8.27
C PHE A 172 -6.76 -15.01 -7.38
N ILE A 173 -7.49 -16.04 -6.94
CA ILE A 173 -8.65 -15.85 -6.05
C ILE A 173 -8.19 -15.35 -4.68
N ALA A 174 -7.08 -15.89 -4.16
CA ALA A 174 -6.52 -15.49 -2.89
C ALA A 174 -6.01 -14.05 -2.90
N GLU A 175 -5.30 -13.64 -3.95
CA GLU A 175 -4.85 -12.27 -4.14
C GLU A 175 -6.02 -11.29 -4.16
N ALA A 176 -7.01 -11.53 -5.03
CA ALA A 176 -8.18 -10.65 -5.14
C ALA A 176 -8.98 -10.56 -3.83
N SER A 177 -9.13 -11.69 -3.12
CA SER A 177 -9.85 -11.75 -1.85
C SER A 177 -9.08 -11.05 -0.73
N ALA A 178 -7.78 -11.30 -0.61
CA ALA A 178 -6.92 -10.69 0.39
C ALA A 178 -6.86 -9.18 0.20
N PHE A 179 -6.61 -8.72 -1.03
CA PHE A 179 -6.64 -7.31 -1.39
C PHE A 179 -7.97 -6.67 -0.99
N GLY A 180 -9.10 -7.23 -1.41
CA GLY A 180 -10.43 -6.70 -1.06
C GLY A 180 -10.67 -6.61 0.46
N ILE A 181 -10.30 -7.64 1.21
CA ILE A 181 -10.46 -7.67 2.68
C ILE A 181 -9.56 -6.63 3.34
N ASN A 182 -8.29 -6.53 2.93
CA ASN A 182 -7.35 -5.58 3.49
C ASN A 182 -7.82 -4.13 3.24
N GLN A 183 -8.31 -3.84 2.04
CA GLN A 183 -8.83 -2.52 1.68
C GLN A 183 -10.11 -2.14 2.44
N LEU A 184 -11.07 -3.07 2.58
CA LEU A 184 -12.39 -2.77 3.14
C LEU A 184 -12.46 -2.92 4.66
N VAL A 185 -11.64 -3.80 5.25
CA VAL A 185 -11.76 -4.18 6.67
C VAL A 185 -10.55 -3.71 7.45
N VAL A 186 -9.34 -4.04 7.00
CA VAL A 186 -8.13 -3.74 7.78
C VAL A 186 -7.83 -2.24 7.78
N LYS A 187 -7.91 -1.58 6.61
CA LYS A 187 -7.76 -0.12 6.53
C LYS A 187 -8.83 0.65 7.31
N GLU A 188 -10.06 0.19 7.32
CA GLU A 188 -11.13 0.82 8.10
C GLU A 188 -10.88 0.65 9.60
N ALA A 189 -10.45 -0.54 10.03
CA ALA A 189 -10.25 -0.85 11.45
C ALA A 189 -8.97 -0.21 12.05
N LEU A 190 -7.90 -0.09 11.27
CA LEU A 190 -6.58 0.35 11.73
C LEU A 190 -6.13 1.70 11.16
N GLY A 191 -6.98 2.36 10.36
CA GLY A 191 -6.64 3.59 9.66
C GLY A 191 -5.91 3.33 8.35
N ASN A 192 -6.02 4.26 7.39
CA ASN A 192 -5.34 4.18 6.11
C ASN A 192 -3.87 4.64 6.27
N PRO A 193 -2.87 3.75 6.16
CA PRO A 193 -1.47 4.15 6.33
C PRO A 193 -1.01 5.12 5.25
N GLN A 194 -1.55 5.04 4.03
CA GLN A 194 -1.25 6.02 3.00
C GLN A 194 -1.66 7.45 3.39
N LYS A 195 -2.60 7.59 4.33
CA LYS A 195 -3.00 8.87 4.94
C LYS A 195 -2.06 9.29 6.09
N GLU A 196 -1.52 8.34 6.86
CA GLU A 196 -0.68 8.57 8.05
C GLU A 196 0.82 8.83 7.77
N ILE A 197 1.37 8.42 6.63
CA ILE A 197 2.82 8.49 6.35
C ILE A 197 3.35 9.91 6.23
N ARG A 198 2.49 10.87 5.97
CA ARG A 198 2.87 12.27 5.82
C ARG A 198 3.16 12.97 7.16
N THR A 199 2.99 12.29 8.31
CA THR A 199 3.20 12.88 9.65
C THR A 199 4.16 12.10 10.57
N GLN A 200 4.92 11.11 10.07
CA GLN A 200 5.81 10.31 10.95
C GLN A 200 7.20 10.94 11.24
N GLY A 201 7.45 12.17 10.79
CA GLY A 201 8.49 13.05 11.32
C GLY A 201 7.86 14.34 11.87
N PRO A 202 8.51 15.08 12.79
CA PRO A 202 8.06 16.44 13.10
C PRO A 202 8.00 17.21 11.77
N LEU A 203 6.88 17.92 11.55
CA LEU A 203 6.74 18.78 10.38
C LEU A 203 7.92 19.74 10.34
N THR A 204 8.48 19.93 9.16
CA THR A 204 9.43 21.03 8.96
C THR A 204 8.71 22.36 9.21
N GLU A 205 9.47 23.41 9.54
CA GLU A 205 8.90 24.75 9.74
C GLU A 205 8.07 25.22 8.52
N GLN A 206 8.49 24.82 7.31
CA GLN A 206 7.76 25.11 6.07
C GLN A 206 6.45 24.32 6.00
N GLU A 207 6.45 23.04 6.35
CA GLU A 207 5.23 22.21 6.38
C GLU A 207 4.23 22.68 7.45
N GLU A 208 4.69 23.18 8.60
CA GLU A 208 3.82 23.79 9.60
C GLU A 208 3.16 25.07 9.08
N LYS A 209 3.93 25.96 8.43
CA LYS A 209 3.41 27.18 7.79
C LYS A 209 2.39 26.85 6.70
N VAL A 210 2.70 25.85 5.88
CA VAL A 210 1.82 25.37 4.81
C VAL A 210 0.55 24.77 5.40
N LEU A 211 0.62 23.99 6.48
CA LEU A 211 -0.57 23.45 7.13
C LEU A 211 -1.47 24.57 7.70
N ALA A 212 -0.87 25.61 8.30
CA ALA A 212 -1.62 26.78 8.73
C ALA A 212 -2.29 27.51 7.55
N ARG A 213 -1.57 27.65 6.43
CA ARG A 213 -2.11 28.23 5.19
C ARG A 213 -3.24 27.41 4.59
N THR A 214 -3.14 26.08 4.63
CA THR A 214 -4.21 25.17 4.21
C THR A 214 -5.46 25.36 5.06
N LYS A 215 -5.32 25.53 6.37
CA LYS A 215 -6.46 25.81 7.25
C LYS A 215 -7.15 27.13 6.89
N GLU A 216 -6.37 28.18 6.65
CA GLU A 216 -6.88 29.49 6.22
C GLU A 216 -7.72 29.37 4.94
N ILE A 217 -7.19 28.75 3.88
CA ILE A 217 -7.95 28.58 2.64
C ILE A 217 -9.18 27.68 2.78
N THR A 218 -9.07 26.56 3.51
CA THR A 218 -10.23 25.71 3.76
C THR A 218 -11.32 26.41 4.57
N GLY A 219 -10.95 27.41 5.40
CA GLY A 219 -11.89 28.29 6.08
C GLY A 219 -12.80 29.05 5.10
N PHE A 220 -12.22 29.67 4.06
CA PHE A 220 -12.99 30.37 3.02
C PHE A 220 -13.97 29.42 2.30
N PHE A 221 -13.55 28.20 1.98
CA PHE A 221 -14.45 27.20 1.37
C PHE A 221 -15.55 26.76 2.32
N ALA A 222 -15.25 26.57 3.61
CA ALA A 222 -16.19 26.12 4.62
C ALA A 222 -17.25 27.18 4.94
N GLU A 223 -16.86 28.45 4.94
CA GLU A 223 -17.76 29.59 5.12
C GLU A 223 -18.50 29.97 3.82
N ASN A 224 -18.15 29.31 2.71
CA ASN A 224 -18.64 29.64 1.37
C ASN A 224 -18.36 31.12 1.01
N ASP A 225 -17.23 31.64 1.49
CA ASP A 225 -16.76 33.02 1.31
C ASP A 225 -15.63 33.09 0.28
N ILE A 226 -15.89 32.58 -0.93
CA ILE A 226 -14.92 32.57 -2.03
C ILE A 226 -14.93 33.95 -2.69
N ASN A 227 -14.20 34.89 -2.08
CA ASN A 227 -14.10 36.27 -2.53
C ASN A 227 -12.66 36.65 -2.90
N GLU A 228 -12.40 37.91 -3.25
CA GLU A 228 -11.07 38.39 -3.65
C GLU A 228 -10.00 38.18 -2.57
N SER A 229 -10.35 38.07 -1.30
CA SER A 229 -9.39 37.82 -0.21
C SER A 229 -8.66 36.49 -0.38
N ILE A 230 -9.30 35.48 -0.98
CA ILE A 230 -8.67 34.17 -1.21
C ILE A 230 -7.50 34.26 -2.21
N THR A 231 -7.50 35.27 -3.09
CA THR A 231 -6.44 35.47 -4.09
C THR A 231 -5.12 35.88 -3.48
N SER A 232 -5.15 36.51 -2.30
CA SER A 232 -3.93 36.90 -1.58
C SER A 232 -3.09 35.70 -1.17
N LEU A 233 -3.66 34.50 -1.21
CA LEU A 233 -2.99 33.24 -0.90
C LEU A 233 -2.38 32.59 -2.14
N PHE A 234 -2.64 33.08 -3.34
CA PHE A 234 -2.23 32.47 -4.61
C PHE A 234 -1.02 33.21 -5.17
N ASN A 235 -0.17 32.52 -5.93
CA ASN A 235 0.88 33.18 -6.68
C ASN A 235 0.34 33.80 -7.99
N ASP A 236 1.13 34.67 -8.62
CA ASP A 236 0.72 35.40 -9.82
C ASP A 236 0.32 34.47 -10.99
N GLU A 237 1.02 33.35 -11.15
CA GLU A 237 0.74 32.36 -12.20
C GLU A 237 -0.62 31.68 -11.98
N MET A 238 -0.91 31.29 -10.75
CA MET A 238 -2.18 30.67 -10.36
C MET A 238 -3.34 31.66 -10.53
N LEU A 239 -3.15 32.93 -10.17
CA LEU A 239 -4.16 33.97 -10.35
C LEU A 239 -4.48 34.24 -11.81
N ALA A 240 -3.47 34.19 -12.69
CA ALA A 240 -3.68 34.33 -14.13
C ALA A 240 -4.49 33.18 -14.73
N GLN A 241 -4.37 31.96 -14.17
CA GLN A 241 -5.01 30.75 -14.69
C GLN A 241 -6.35 30.41 -14.02
N LEU A 242 -6.54 30.80 -12.76
CA LEU A 242 -7.77 30.54 -12.00
C LEU A 242 -8.26 31.80 -11.28
N PRO A 243 -8.96 32.70 -12.00
CA PRO A 243 -9.64 33.83 -11.38
C PRO A 243 -10.66 33.40 -10.33
N VAL A 244 -10.88 34.24 -9.31
CA VAL A 244 -11.83 33.97 -8.19
C VAL A 244 -13.20 33.53 -8.67
N LYS A 245 -13.70 34.19 -9.71
CA LYS A 245 -15.01 33.91 -10.29
C LYS A 245 -15.13 32.48 -10.79
N ASP A 246 -14.07 31.94 -11.37
CA ASP A 246 -14.04 30.57 -11.89
C ASP A 246 -13.93 29.57 -10.74
N LEU A 247 -13.19 29.93 -9.67
CA LEU A 247 -13.11 29.13 -8.45
C LEU A 247 -14.47 29.05 -7.74
N GLU A 248 -15.14 30.19 -7.57
CA GLU A 248 -16.49 30.28 -7.00
C GLU A 248 -17.49 29.47 -7.83
N SER A 249 -17.46 29.63 -9.15
CA SER A 249 -18.32 28.87 -10.07
C SER A 249 -18.10 27.37 -9.95
N THR A 250 -16.84 26.94 -9.87
CA THR A 250 -16.46 25.53 -9.70
C THR A 250 -16.99 24.97 -8.38
N TRP A 251 -16.79 25.68 -7.27
CA TRP A 251 -17.25 25.24 -5.95
C TRP A 251 -18.79 25.14 -5.87
N ASN A 252 -19.49 26.13 -6.40
CA ASN A 252 -20.95 26.12 -6.50
C ASN A 252 -21.45 24.99 -7.40
N GLY A 253 -20.73 24.70 -8.49
CA GLY A 253 -20.99 23.57 -9.38
C GLY A 253 -20.91 22.22 -8.65
N LEU A 254 -19.88 22.03 -7.82
CA LEU A 254 -19.72 20.81 -7.01
C LEU A 254 -20.87 20.64 -6.03
N GLN A 255 -21.24 21.68 -5.29
CA GLN A 255 -22.37 21.62 -4.35
C GLN A 255 -23.70 21.31 -5.07
N LYS A 256 -23.92 21.90 -6.25
CA LYS A 256 -25.13 21.65 -7.04
C LYS A 256 -25.22 20.20 -7.54
N GLN A 257 -24.09 19.62 -7.94
CA GLN A 257 -24.05 18.27 -8.53
C GLN A 257 -24.04 17.17 -7.45
N PHE A 258 -23.27 17.36 -6.39
CA PHE A 258 -22.96 16.32 -5.41
C PHE A 258 -23.60 16.55 -4.04
N GLY A 259 -24.46 17.56 -3.93
CA GLY A 259 -25.18 17.91 -2.71
C GLY A 259 -24.40 18.90 -1.84
N ARG A 260 -24.99 19.34 -0.74
CA ARG A 260 -24.41 20.39 0.10
C ARG A 260 -23.05 19.98 0.67
N PHE A 261 -22.12 20.93 0.76
CA PHE A 261 -20.87 20.74 1.48
C PHE A 261 -21.13 20.54 2.98
N GLN A 262 -20.51 19.52 3.57
CA GLN A 262 -20.72 19.10 4.96
C GLN A 262 -19.55 19.44 5.89
N GLY A 263 -18.39 19.78 5.33
CA GLY A 263 -17.17 20.07 6.11
C GLY A 263 -15.93 19.38 5.55
N PHE A 264 -14.77 19.82 6.03
CA PHE A 264 -13.51 19.12 5.81
C PHE A 264 -13.29 18.07 6.90
N GLU A 265 -12.58 16.99 6.59
CA GLU A 265 -12.02 16.12 7.62
C GLU A 265 -10.89 16.85 8.36
N ASP A 266 -10.75 16.59 9.66
CA ASP A 266 -9.70 17.19 10.49
C ASP A 266 -8.28 16.80 10.04
N ASP A 267 -8.17 15.66 9.35
CA ASP A 267 -6.91 15.15 8.84
C ASP A 267 -6.55 15.81 7.50
N THR A 268 -5.51 16.63 7.53
CA THR A 268 -4.82 17.14 6.33
C THR A 268 -3.47 16.46 6.20
N SER A 269 -3.23 15.82 5.07
CA SER A 269 -1.94 15.20 4.78
C SER A 269 -1.00 16.25 4.15
N VAL A 270 0.29 16.27 4.53
CA VAL A 270 1.30 17.20 4.01
C VAL A 270 2.49 16.43 3.42
N SER A 271 2.88 16.70 2.18
CA SER A 271 4.14 16.16 1.62
C SER A 271 4.95 17.23 0.97
N THR A 272 6.26 17.00 0.92
CA THR A 272 7.14 17.73 0.02
C THR A 272 7.29 16.96 -1.32
N LYS A 273 7.20 17.66 -2.45
CA LYS A 273 7.46 17.18 -3.83
C LYS A 273 8.46 18.14 -4.49
N GLY A 274 9.74 17.78 -4.50
CA GLY A 274 10.80 18.71 -4.91
C GLY A 274 10.92 19.89 -3.94
N GLU A 275 10.85 21.12 -4.44
CA GLU A 275 10.84 22.37 -3.64
C GLU A 275 9.42 22.79 -3.21
N LEU A 276 8.38 22.09 -3.68
CA LEU A 276 6.99 22.42 -3.42
C LEU A 276 6.44 21.58 -2.26
N VAL A 277 5.59 22.18 -1.43
CA VAL A 277 4.84 21.46 -0.40
C VAL A 277 3.41 21.25 -0.89
N VAL A 278 2.84 20.08 -0.65
CA VAL A 278 1.51 19.69 -1.14
C VAL A 278 0.66 19.21 0.01
N THR A 279 -0.51 19.81 0.20
CA THR A 279 -1.49 19.34 1.17
C THR A 279 -2.68 18.67 0.51
N GLU A 280 -3.21 17.64 1.14
CA GLU A 280 -4.45 16.99 0.71
C GLU A 280 -5.42 16.89 1.89
N THR A 281 -6.59 17.51 1.74
CA THR A 281 -7.67 17.53 2.75
C THR A 281 -8.94 16.96 2.12
N THR A 282 -9.65 16.11 2.86
CA THR A 282 -10.93 15.57 2.37
C THR A 282 -12.07 16.56 2.59
N ALA A 283 -12.75 16.93 1.51
CA ALA A 283 -14.00 17.71 1.51
C ALA A 283 -15.21 16.77 1.40
N LYS A 284 -16.10 16.78 2.39
CA LYS A 284 -17.31 15.95 2.40
C LYS A 284 -18.50 16.68 1.78
N PHE A 285 -19.21 16.00 0.87
CA PHE A 285 -20.49 16.42 0.32
C PHE A 285 -21.51 15.30 0.55
N GLU A 286 -22.80 15.61 0.45
CA GLU A 286 -23.89 14.65 0.75
C GLU A 286 -23.81 13.33 -0.04
N ARG A 287 -23.29 13.35 -1.28
CA ARG A 287 -23.26 12.18 -2.17
C ARG A 287 -21.88 11.58 -2.40
N ILE A 288 -20.80 12.34 -2.16
CA ILE A 288 -19.43 11.92 -2.44
C ILE A 288 -18.44 12.74 -1.62
N SER A 289 -17.24 12.22 -1.42
CA SER A 289 -16.12 12.99 -0.89
C SER A 289 -15.12 13.33 -1.98
N PHE A 290 -14.53 14.52 -1.91
CA PHE A 290 -13.43 14.95 -2.77
C PHE A 290 -12.17 15.13 -1.95
N VAL A 291 -11.02 14.94 -2.58
CA VAL A 291 -9.72 15.38 -2.06
C VAL A 291 -9.42 16.75 -2.67
N LEU A 292 -9.32 17.76 -1.82
CA LEU A 292 -8.79 19.07 -2.17
C LEU A 292 -7.27 19.01 -2.01
N GLN A 293 -6.55 19.08 -3.13
CA GLN A 293 -5.10 19.11 -3.18
C GLN A 293 -4.63 20.54 -3.46
N LEU A 294 -3.78 21.05 -2.58
CA LEU A 294 -3.14 22.35 -2.71
C LEU A 294 -1.63 22.16 -2.83
N THR A 295 -1.00 22.89 -3.74
CA THR A 295 0.44 22.92 -3.92
C THR A 295 0.94 24.32 -3.59
N PHE A 296 2.04 24.38 -2.84
CA PHE A 296 2.62 25.60 -2.31
C PHE A 296 4.03 25.78 -2.82
N ASP A 297 4.38 27.00 -3.20
CA ASP A 297 5.74 27.40 -3.53
C ASP A 297 6.61 27.66 -2.29
N GLU A 298 7.86 28.03 -2.51
CA GLU A 298 8.83 28.35 -1.44
C GLU A 298 8.37 29.49 -0.52
N ASN A 299 7.53 30.39 -1.03
CA ASN A 299 6.97 31.52 -0.29
C ASN A 299 5.65 31.19 0.41
N THR A 300 5.22 29.93 0.38
CA THR A 300 3.95 29.43 0.93
C THR A 300 2.70 29.99 0.22
N ASN A 301 2.86 30.49 -1.01
CA ASN A 301 1.73 30.84 -1.86
C ASN A 301 1.25 29.61 -2.63
N ILE A 302 -0.06 29.57 -2.90
CA ILE A 302 -0.69 28.48 -3.64
C ILE A 302 -0.31 28.62 -5.12
N SER A 303 0.43 27.62 -5.59
CA SER A 303 0.87 27.47 -6.98
C SER A 303 0.06 26.43 -7.74
N GLY A 304 -0.81 25.68 -7.05
CA GLY A 304 -1.73 24.75 -7.70
C GLY A 304 -2.89 24.33 -6.81
N LEU A 305 -4.08 24.16 -7.42
CA LEU A 305 -5.30 23.70 -6.76
C LEU A 305 -5.97 22.62 -7.62
N HIS A 306 -6.23 21.46 -7.04
CA HIS A 306 -6.96 20.38 -7.69
C HIS A 306 -8.04 19.81 -6.78
N VAL A 307 -9.19 19.48 -7.36
CA VAL A 307 -10.26 18.74 -6.70
C VAL A 307 -10.41 17.40 -7.40
N LYS A 308 -10.24 16.30 -6.66
CA LYS A 308 -10.29 14.94 -7.21
C LYS A 308 -11.33 14.11 -6.45
N PRO A 309 -12.13 13.26 -7.09
CA PRO A 309 -12.99 12.33 -6.35
C PRO A 309 -12.14 11.48 -5.40
N LYS A 310 -12.57 11.31 -4.15
CA LYS A 310 -11.96 10.37 -3.22
C LYS A 310 -12.38 8.97 -3.66
N LEU A 311 -11.54 8.34 -4.46
CA LEU A 311 -11.71 6.93 -4.83
C LEU A 311 -11.37 6.09 -3.59
N PHE A 312 -12.19 5.08 -3.33
CA PHE A 312 -12.15 4.20 -2.16
C PHE A 312 -10.75 3.68 -1.83
#